data_AF-A0ABD3VN71-F1
#
_entry.id   AF-A0ABD3VN71-F1
#
_cell.length_a   1.000
_cell.length_b   1.000
_cell.length_c   1.000
_cell.angle_alpha   90.00
_cell.angle_beta   90.00
_cell.angle_gamma   90.00
#
_symmetry.space_group_name_H-M   'P 1'
#
loop_
_entity.id
_entity.type
_entity.pdbx_description
1 polymer ?
#
loop_
_entity_poly.entity_id
_entity_poly.type
_entity_poly.pdbx_seq_one_letter_code
_entity_poly.pdbx_strand_id
1 'polypeptide(L)'
;RYLRSCTTVSMSCGDHPLVRNYKTVSMSCGDHPLVRNYKTVSMSCGDHPLVRNYKTVSMSFGDHPLVRNYKTVSMSFGDHPLVRNYKTVSMSFGDHPLVRNYKTVSMSFGDHPLVRNYKTVSVSFGDHPLVRNYKTVSMSFGDHPLVRNYKTVSVSFGDHPLVRNYKTVSMSFGDINWPESMTLIVFTNSNLRQDFDKK
;
A
#
# COMPACT_ATOMS: atom_id res chain seq x y z
N ARG A 1 -0.09 -25.68 24.54
CA ARG A 1 1.10 -25.71 25.43
C ARG A 1 1.78 -24.35 25.35
N TYR A 2 1.96 -23.66 26.49
CA TYR A 2 2.68 -22.37 26.55
C TYR A 2 4.18 -22.63 26.36
N LEU A 3 4.80 -22.11 25.31
CA LEU A 3 6.26 -22.17 25.15
C LEU A 3 6.87 -20.81 25.50
N ARG A 4 7.73 -20.81 26.52
CA ARG A 4 8.53 -19.66 26.97
C ARG A 4 9.68 -19.41 25.99
N SER A 5 9.98 -18.12 25.83
CA SER A 5 11.08 -17.48 25.07
C SER A 5 12.23 -18.41 24.64
N CYS A 6 12.17 -18.87 23.38
CA CYS A 6 13.28 -19.54 22.69
C CYS A 6 13.77 -18.65 21.54
N THR A 7 15.08 -18.73 21.23
CA THR A 7 15.70 -18.03 20.10
C THR A 7 15.83 -19.04 18.96
N THR A 8 15.20 -18.83 17.78
CA THR A 8 15.20 -19.89 16.75
C THR A 8 15.24 -19.42 15.29
N VAL A 9 16.10 -20.05 14.50
CA VAL A 9 16.48 -19.70 13.12
C VAL A 9 15.45 -20.13 12.05
N SER A 10 14.57 -21.11 12.29
CA SER A 10 13.41 -21.35 11.41
C SER A 10 12.27 -22.01 12.19
N MET A 11 11.03 -21.76 11.78
CA MET A 11 9.84 -22.38 12.37
C MET A 11 8.81 -22.65 11.29
N SER A 12 8.22 -23.84 11.29
CA SER A 12 7.06 -24.19 10.46
C SER A 12 5.89 -24.56 11.36
N CYS A 13 4.72 -24.02 11.08
CA CYS A 13 3.48 -24.30 11.79
C CYS A 13 2.39 -24.70 10.80
N GLY A 14 1.53 -25.65 11.20
CA GLY A 14 0.29 -25.95 10.49
C GLY A 14 -0.77 -24.86 10.74
N ASP A 15 -2.04 -25.24 10.67
CA ASP A 15 -3.17 -24.30 10.77
C ASP A 15 -3.51 -23.93 12.22
N HIS A 16 -4.05 -22.72 12.39
CA HIS A 16 -4.42 -22.09 13.65
C HIS A 16 -3.32 -21.95 14.72
N PRO A 17 -2.03 -21.66 14.38
CA PRO A 17 -0.98 -21.60 15.39
C PRO A 17 -1.08 -20.32 16.23
N LEU A 18 -0.80 -20.46 17.53
CA LEU A 18 -0.65 -19.33 18.45
C LEU A 18 0.84 -19.08 18.71
N VAL A 19 1.43 -18.12 18.00
CA VAL A 19 2.86 -17.78 18.12
C VAL A 19 3.03 -16.46 18.89
N ARG A 20 3.79 -16.50 19.99
CA ARG A 20 4.01 -15.32 20.85
C ARG A 20 5.44 -15.24 21.37
N ASN A 21 6.02 -14.04 21.33
CA ASN A 21 7.26 -13.67 22.02
C ASN A 21 8.51 -14.47 21.57
N TYR A 22 8.85 -14.38 20.27
CA TYR A 22 10.02 -15.05 19.71
C TYR A 22 10.98 -14.08 19.00
N LYS A 23 12.26 -14.45 19.01
CA LYS A 23 13.25 -13.95 18.06
C LYS A 23 13.52 -15.07 17.07
N THR A 24 13.24 -14.85 15.78
CA THR A 24 13.53 -15.85 14.76
C THR A 24 14.26 -15.31 13.54
N VAL A 25 14.80 -16.20 12.71
CA VAL A 25 15.32 -15.82 11.39
C VAL A 25 14.20 -16.00 10.35
N SER A 26 13.60 -17.18 10.23
CA SER A 26 12.44 -17.41 9.35
C SER A 26 11.25 -18.05 10.07
N MET A 27 10.04 -17.83 9.55
CA MET A 27 8.81 -18.48 10.01
C MET A 27 7.87 -18.73 8.84
N SER A 28 7.29 -19.93 8.77
CA SER A 28 6.21 -20.29 7.87
C SER A 28 5.01 -20.77 8.68
N CYS A 29 3.81 -20.31 8.33
CA CYS A 29 2.56 -20.78 8.93
C CYS A 29 1.55 -21.08 7.83
N GLY A 30 0.74 -22.13 8.05
CA GLY A 30 -0.50 -22.36 7.31
C GLY A 30 -1.56 -21.32 7.67
N ASP A 31 -2.81 -21.75 7.76
CA ASP A 31 -3.95 -20.84 7.80
C ASP A 31 -4.30 -20.38 9.22
N HIS A 32 -4.93 -19.22 9.33
CA HIS A 32 -5.37 -18.58 10.56
C HIS A 32 -4.32 -18.40 11.68
N PRO A 33 -3.05 -18.05 11.42
CA PRO A 33 -2.07 -17.89 12.48
C PRO A 33 -2.33 -16.62 13.29
N LEU A 34 -2.23 -16.73 14.62
CA LEU A 34 -2.22 -15.59 15.53
C LEU A 34 -0.79 -15.33 16.00
N VAL A 35 -0.15 -14.32 15.40
CA VAL A 35 1.26 -14.01 15.62
C VAL A 35 1.42 -12.68 16.33
N ARG A 36 2.12 -12.67 17.47
CA ARG A 36 2.33 -11.44 18.27
C ARG A 36 3.76 -11.30 18.79
N ASN A 37 4.24 -10.05 18.80
CA ASN A 37 5.45 -9.60 19.51
C ASN A 37 6.71 -10.37 19.10
N TYR A 38 7.24 -10.08 17.92
CA TYR A 38 8.42 -10.80 17.42
C TYR A 38 9.41 -9.90 16.69
N LYS A 39 10.63 -10.42 16.58
CA LYS A 39 11.68 -9.90 15.72
C LYS A 39 12.12 -11.03 14.79
N THR A 40 11.71 -10.98 13.52
CA THR A 40 12.11 -11.95 12.50
C THR A 40 12.93 -11.30 11.38
N VAL A 41 13.66 -12.11 10.60
CA VAL A 41 14.21 -11.66 9.30
C VAL A 41 13.15 -11.85 8.22
N SER A 42 12.53 -13.03 8.15
CA SER A 42 11.46 -13.35 7.19
C SER A 42 10.25 -14.03 7.85
N MET A 43 9.07 -13.85 7.27
CA MET A 43 7.87 -14.60 7.60
C MET A 43 7.02 -14.84 6.35
N SER A 44 6.43 -16.02 6.25
CA SER A 44 5.35 -16.32 5.32
C SER A 44 4.15 -16.84 6.12
N CYS A 45 2.95 -16.38 5.82
CA CYS A 45 1.73 -17.02 6.31
C CYS A 45 0.77 -17.24 5.13
N GLY A 46 0.01 -18.34 5.21
CA GLY A 46 -1.16 -18.58 4.37
C GLY A 46 -2.30 -17.64 4.71
N ASP A 47 -3.51 -18.17 4.81
CA ASP A 47 -4.72 -17.36 4.80
C ASP A 47 -5.15 -16.89 6.19
N HIS A 48 -5.83 -15.76 6.23
CA HIS A 48 -6.37 -15.12 7.43
C HIS A 48 -5.40 -14.89 8.60
N PRO A 49 -4.13 -14.50 8.39
CA PRO A 49 -3.19 -14.28 9.48
C PRO A 49 -3.54 -13.01 10.27
N LEU A 50 -3.52 -13.10 11.61
CA LEU A 50 -3.60 -11.94 12.48
C LEU A 50 -2.23 -11.63 13.07
N VAL A 51 -1.58 -10.59 12.56
CA VAL A 51 -0.20 -10.23 12.92
C VAL A 51 -0.14 -8.87 13.60
N ARG A 52 0.49 -8.81 14.78
CA ARG A 52 0.62 -7.59 15.58
C ARG A 52 2.01 -7.39 16.17
N ASN A 53 2.45 -6.13 16.17
CA ASN A 53 3.62 -5.61 16.89
C ASN A 53 4.92 -6.34 16.54
N TYR A 54 5.56 -5.93 15.44
CA TYR A 54 6.79 -6.58 14.98
C TYR A 54 7.82 -5.61 14.39
N LYS A 55 9.07 -6.10 14.37
CA LYS A 55 10.19 -5.49 13.66
C LYS A 55 10.82 -6.56 12.79
N THR A 56 10.68 -6.44 11.46
CA THR A 56 11.16 -7.44 10.51
C THR A 56 11.81 -6.85 9.28
N VAL A 57 12.55 -7.68 8.56
CA VAL A 57 13.12 -7.30 7.26
C VAL A 57 12.09 -7.53 6.17
N SER A 58 11.57 -8.76 6.03
CA SER A 58 10.62 -9.14 4.98
C SER A 58 9.45 -9.97 5.50
N MET A 59 8.30 -9.85 4.86
CA MET A 59 7.09 -10.61 5.18
C MET A 59 6.26 -10.84 3.91
N SER A 60 5.66 -12.02 3.80
CA SER A 60 4.65 -12.33 2.79
C SER A 60 3.39 -12.90 3.45
N PHE A 61 2.24 -12.51 2.93
CA PHE A 61 0.95 -13.02 3.35
C PHE A 61 0.13 -13.46 2.15
N GLY A 62 -0.58 -14.57 2.29
CA GLY A 62 -1.69 -14.95 1.41
C GLY A 62 -2.91 -14.07 1.67
N ASP A 63 -4.08 -14.70 1.80
CA ASP A 63 -5.34 -13.99 1.69
C ASP A 63 -5.89 -13.49 3.03
N HIS A 64 -6.63 -12.38 2.98
CA HIS A 64 -7.29 -11.73 4.12
C HIS A 64 -6.42 -11.43 5.37
N PRO A 65 -5.15 -11.00 5.24
CA PRO A 65 -4.31 -10.74 6.39
C PRO A 65 -4.74 -9.46 7.13
N LEU A 66 -4.76 -9.55 8.47
CA LEU A 66 -4.98 -8.39 9.34
C LEU A 66 -3.69 -8.00 10.03
N VAL A 67 -3.07 -6.91 9.58
CA VAL A 67 -1.74 -6.50 10.03
C VAL A 67 -1.77 -5.12 10.68
N ARG A 68 -1.19 -5.03 11.89
CA ARG A 68 -1.17 -3.80 12.69
C ARG A 68 0.19 -3.53 13.33
N ASN A 69 0.57 -2.24 13.33
CA ASN A 69 1.69 -1.65 14.09
C ASN A 69 3.06 -2.29 13.81
N TYR A 70 3.76 -1.80 12.79
CA TYR A 70 5.05 -2.37 12.39
C TYR A 70 6.09 -1.36 11.91
N LYS A 71 7.34 -1.80 11.98
CA LYS A 71 8.51 -1.19 11.33
C LYS A 71 9.22 -2.27 10.51
N THR A 72 9.16 -2.19 9.19
CA THR A 72 9.78 -3.17 8.30
C THR A 72 10.46 -2.58 7.09
N VAL A 73 11.28 -3.39 6.41
CA VAL A 73 11.91 -3.01 5.15
C VAL A 73 10.94 -3.30 4.01
N SER A 74 10.49 -4.54 3.84
CA SER A 74 9.62 -4.98 2.76
C SER A 74 8.43 -5.80 3.26
N MET A 75 7.29 -5.69 2.58
CA MET A 75 6.13 -6.56 2.77
C MET A 75 5.43 -6.85 1.44
N SER A 76 4.93 -8.06 1.27
CA SER A 76 4.01 -8.45 0.21
C SER A 76 2.72 -9.02 0.79
N PHE A 77 1.62 -8.73 0.12
CA PHE A 77 0.29 -9.17 0.48
C PHE A 77 -0.41 -9.69 -0.77
N GLY A 78 -1.06 -10.85 -0.67
CA GLY A 78 -2.07 -11.30 -1.62
C GLY A 78 -3.36 -10.51 -1.45
N ASP A 79 -4.49 -11.22 -1.30
CA ASP A 79 -5.79 -10.62 -1.51
C ASP A 79 -6.44 -10.11 -0.22
N HIS A 80 -7.24 -9.05 -0.35
CA HIS A 80 -8.02 -8.41 0.72
C HIS A 80 -7.27 -8.07 2.02
N PRO A 81 -6.03 -7.54 1.98
CA PRO A 81 -5.29 -7.22 3.18
C PRO A 81 -5.86 -5.98 3.89
N LEU A 82 -6.04 -6.06 5.22
CA LEU A 82 -6.34 -4.89 6.05
C LEU A 82 -5.09 -4.45 6.81
N VAL A 83 -4.50 -3.33 6.38
CA VAL A 83 -3.23 -2.84 6.92
C VAL A 83 -3.39 -1.47 7.56
N ARG A 84 -2.90 -1.35 8.81
CA ARG A 84 -2.98 -0.11 9.59
C ARG A 84 -1.68 0.24 10.31
N ASN A 85 -1.35 1.54 10.29
CA ASN A 85 -0.31 2.20 11.09
C ASN A 85 1.10 1.63 10.91
N TYR A 86 1.84 2.14 9.93
CA TYR A 86 3.19 1.64 9.64
C TYR A 86 4.20 2.68 9.17
N LYS A 87 5.48 2.28 9.32
CA LYS A 87 6.65 2.92 8.73
C LYS A 87 7.46 1.85 8.01
N THR A 88 7.53 1.92 6.68
CA THR A 88 8.29 0.94 5.87
C THR A 88 9.04 1.55 4.71
N VAL A 89 9.97 0.78 4.14
CA VAL A 89 10.68 1.17 2.93
C VAL A 89 9.83 0.83 1.71
N SER A 90 9.45 -0.44 1.55
CA SER A 90 8.67 -0.92 0.41
C SER A 90 7.49 -1.80 0.83
N MET A 91 6.42 -1.78 0.03
CA MET A 91 5.25 -2.64 0.19
C MET A 91 4.66 -2.96 -1.19
N SER A 92 4.20 -4.19 -1.37
CA SER A 92 3.34 -4.58 -2.49
C SER A 92 2.04 -5.19 -1.98
N PHE A 93 0.96 -4.87 -2.67
CA PHE A 93 -0.36 -5.43 -2.44
C PHE A 93 -0.91 -5.99 -3.74
N GLY A 94 -1.51 -7.19 -3.67
CA GLY A 94 -2.41 -7.71 -4.69
C GLY A 94 -3.76 -7.02 -4.61
N ASP A 95 -4.84 -7.81 -4.53
CA ASP A 95 -6.18 -7.31 -4.83
C ASP A 95 -6.95 -6.83 -3.60
N HIS A 96 -7.78 -5.81 -3.82
CA HIS A 96 -8.67 -5.20 -2.83
C HIS A 96 -8.03 -4.79 -1.49
N PRO A 97 -6.81 -4.19 -1.46
CA PRO A 97 -6.18 -3.82 -0.21
C PRO A 97 -6.85 -2.61 0.44
N LEU A 98 -7.03 -2.69 1.76
CA LEU A 98 -7.57 -1.62 2.59
C LEU A 98 -6.46 -1.05 3.48
N VAL A 99 -5.90 0.09 3.05
CA VAL A 99 -4.70 0.64 3.67
C VAL A 99 -4.94 2.02 4.27
N ARG A 100 -4.55 2.19 5.54
CA ARG A 100 -4.75 3.44 6.30
C ARG A 100 -3.50 3.86 7.09
N ASN A 101 -3.21 5.17 7.06
CA ASN A 101 -2.24 5.88 7.91
C ASN A 101 -0.80 5.35 7.80
N TYR A 102 -0.04 5.83 6.82
CA TYR A 102 1.33 5.37 6.63
C TYR A 102 2.33 6.44 6.20
N LYS A 103 3.60 6.11 6.46
CA LYS A 103 4.78 6.81 5.94
C LYS A 103 5.71 5.79 5.30
N THR A 104 5.90 5.85 3.98
CA THR A 104 6.77 4.91 3.26
C THR A 104 7.59 5.55 2.16
N VAL A 105 8.61 4.83 1.70
CA VAL A 105 9.40 5.26 0.53
C VAL A 105 8.67 4.85 -0.74
N SER A 106 8.39 3.56 -0.92
CA SER A 106 7.71 3.02 -2.11
C SER A 106 6.52 2.13 -1.76
N MET A 107 5.51 2.14 -2.62
CA MET A 107 4.33 1.29 -2.53
C MET A 107 3.89 0.86 -3.93
N SER A 108 3.47 -0.39 -4.10
CA SER A 108 2.72 -0.83 -5.25
C SER A 108 1.41 -1.49 -4.81
N PHE A 109 0.37 -1.26 -5.60
CA PHE A 109 -0.95 -1.84 -5.42
C PHE A 109 -1.40 -2.42 -6.76
N GLY A 110 -1.94 -3.64 -6.73
CA GLY A 110 -2.73 -4.22 -7.81
C GLY A 110 -4.12 -3.60 -7.84
N ASP A 111 -5.15 -4.44 -7.84
CA ASP A 111 -6.48 -4.03 -8.25
C ASP A 111 -7.37 -3.59 -7.09
N HIS A 112 -8.23 -2.60 -7.36
CA HIS A 112 -9.22 -2.04 -6.45
C HIS A 112 -8.70 -1.60 -5.05
N PRO A 113 -7.55 -0.94 -4.94
CA PRO A 113 -7.02 -0.53 -3.64
C PRO A 113 -7.82 0.65 -3.07
N LEU A 114 -8.18 0.57 -1.78
CA LEU A 114 -8.75 1.71 -1.04
C LEU A 114 -7.71 2.29 -0.08
N VAL A 115 -7.17 3.45 -0.44
CA VAL A 115 -6.03 4.04 0.26
C VAL A 115 -6.38 5.40 0.84
N ARG A 116 -6.08 5.58 2.14
CA ARG A 116 -6.38 6.82 2.86
C ARG A 116 -5.20 7.30 3.73
N ASN A 117 -4.98 8.61 3.71
CA ASN A 117 -4.11 9.37 4.62
C ASN A 117 -2.65 8.90 4.61
N TYR A 118 -1.87 9.37 3.64
CA TYR A 118 -0.47 8.95 3.54
C TYR A 118 0.51 10.04 3.13
N LYS A 119 1.78 9.76 3.45
CA LYS A 119 2.95 10.51 2.97
C LYS A 119 3.97 9.54 2.40
N THR A 120 4.28 9.66 1.12
CA THR A 120 5.23 8.75 0.46
C THR A 120 6.12 9.43 -0.56
N VAL A 121 7.23 8.78 -0.90
CA VAL A 121 8.09 9.24 -2.00
C VAL A 121 7.48 8.79 -3.32
N SER A 122 7.25 7.50 -3.52
CA SER A 122 6.67 6.93 -4.73
C SER A 122 5.51 5.97 -4.42
N VAL A 123 4.50 5.95 -5.27
CA VAL A 123 3.43 4.95 -5.25
C VAL A 123 2.98 4.64 -6.67
N SER A 124 2.76 3.37 -6.96
CA SER A 124 2.08 2.91 -8.17
C SER A 124 0.77 2.21 -7.81
N PHE A 125 -0.26 2.47 -8.59
CA PHE A 125 -1.54 1.78 -8.53
C PHE A 125 -1.82 1.13 -9.89
N GLY A 126 -2.30 -0.11 -9.86
CA GLY A 126 -2.97 -0.74 -10.99
C GLY A 126 -4.38 -0.18 -11.14
N ASP A 127 -5.37 -1.08 -11.19
CA ASP A 127 -6.68 -0.71 -11.71
C ASP A 127 -7.68 -0.33 -10.62
N HIS A 128 -8.56 0.61 -10.96
CA HIS A 128 -9.67 1.10 -10.13
C HIS A 128 -9.29 1.58 -8.70
N PRO A 129 -8.18 2.31 -8.51
CA PRO A 129 -7.78 2.74 -7.18
C PRO A 129 -8.66 3.87 -6.64
N LEU A 130 -9.09 3.77 -5.38
CA LEU A 130 -9.76 4.86 -4.66
C LEU A 130 -8.81 5.50 -3.65
N VAL A 131 -8.32 6.69 -3.97
CA VAL A 131 -7.24 7.32 -3.23
C VAL A 131 -7.66 8.67 -2.67
N ARG A 132 -7.45 8.87 -1.36
CA ARG A 132 -7.83 10.09 -0.65
C ARG A 132 -6.76 10.61 0.30
N ASN A 133 -6.60 11.94 0.32
CA ASN A 133 -5.82 12.70 1.30
C ASN A 133 -4.33 12.32 1.35
N TYR A 134 -3.51 12.84 0.45
CA TYR A 134 -2.09 12.48 0.41
C TYR A 134 -1.12 13.61 0.06
N LYS A 135 0.14 13.38 0.44
CA LYS A 135 1.29 14.20 0.02
C LYS A 135 2.39 13.29 -0.51
N THR A 136 2.76 13.43 -1.77
CA THR A 136 3.77 12.56 -2.38
C THR A 136 4.74 13.27 -3.31
N VAL A 137 5.86 12.62 -3.63
CA VAL A 137 6.78 13.12 -4.66
C VAL A 137 6.28 12.62 -6.02
N SER A 138 6.18 11.32 -6.23
CA SER A 138 5.72 10.72 -7.48
C SER A 138 4.57 9.74 -7.27
N MET A 139 3.66 9.69 -8.25
CA MET A 139 2.52 8.79 -8.29
C MET A 139 2.31 8.28 -9.71
N SER A 140 1.99 7.00 -9.86
CA SER A 140 1.45 6.47 -11.10
C SER A 140 0.14 5.72 -10.83
N PHE A 141 -0.79 5.86 -11.76
CA PHE A 141 -2.07 5.16 -11.77
C PHE A 141 -2.22 4.46 -13.12
N GLY A 142 -2.68 3.21 -13.10
CA GLY A 142 -3.24 2.53 -14.26
C GLY A 142 -4.65 3.05 -14.54
N ASP A 143 -5.61 2.14 -14.63
CA ASP A 143 -6.91 2.44 -15.23
C ASP A 143 -7.97 2.81 -14.19
N HIS A 144 -8.89 3.70 -14.59
CA HIS A 144 -10.04 4.16 -13.82
C HIS A 144 -9.77 4.66 -12.37
N PRO A 145 -8.73 5.47 -12.13
CA PRO A 145 -8.43 5.94 -10.78
C PRO A 145 -9.41 7.02 -10.31
N LEU A 146 -9.94 6.88 -9.08
CA LEU A 146 -10.68 7.93 -8.39
C LEU A 146 -9.81 8.59 -7.31
N VAL A 147 -9.35 9.81 -7.58
CA VAL A 147 -8.33 10.47 -6.77
C VAL A 147 -8.85 11.80 -6.21
N ARG A 148 -8.72 12.00 -4.89
CA ARG A 148 -9.19 13.22 -4.21
C ARG A 148 -8.20 13.76 -3.19
N ASN A 149 -8.12 15.09 -3.10
CA ASN A 149 -7.44 15.85 -2.05
C ASN A 149 -5.95 15.52 -1.93
N TYR A 150 -5.12 16.05 -2.84
CA TYR A 150 -3.70 15.70 -2.84
C TYR A 150 -2.73 16.81 -3.18
N LYS A 151 -1.48 16.59 -2.79
CA LYS A 151 -0.34 17.41 -3.18
C LYS A 151 0.79 16.51 -3.68
N THR A 152 1.16 16.63 -4.95
CA THR A 152 2.29 15.86 -5.52
C THR A 152 3.31 16.73 -6.22
N VAL A 153 4.52 16.21 -6.46
CA VAL A 153 5.45 16.80 -7.41
C VAL A 153 5.08 16.32 -8.82
N SER A 154 5.07 15.00 -9.05
CA SER A 154 4.66 14.38 -10.31
C SER A 154 3.52 13.39 -10.11
N VAL A 155 2.63 13.30 -11.10
CA VAL A 155 1.65 12.22 -11.21
C VAL A 155 1.44 11.82 -12.68
N SER A 156 1.36 10.52 -12.94
CA SER A 156 0.95 9.97 -14.22
C SER A 156 -0.34 9.17 -14.07
N PHE A 157 -1.23 9.31 -15.05
CA PHE A 157 -2.46 8.53 -15.16
C PHE A 157 -2.45 7.73 -16.45
N GLY A 158 -2.88 6.46 -16.39
CA GLY A 158 -3.33 5.70 -17.54
C GLY A 158 -4.72 6.16 -17.94
N ASP A 159 -5.65 5.23 -18.07
CA ASP A 159 -6.93 5.50 -18.72
C ASP A 159 -8.03 5.96 -17.75
N HIS A 160 -8.88 6.85 -18.24
CA HIS A 160 -10.10 7.32 -17.58
C HIS A 160 -9.98 7.79 -16.11
N PRO A 161 -9.07 8.71 -15.77
CA PRO A 161 -8.90 9.21 -14.41
C PRO A 161 -9.99 10.20 -14.01
N LEU A 162 -10.50 10.07 -12.78
CA LEU A 162 -11.39 11.04 -12.14
C LEU A 162 -10.69 11.69 -10.94
N VAL A 163 -10.29 12.94 -11.13
CA VAL A 163 -9.36 13.64 -10.24
C VAL A 163 -10.00 14.91 -9.70
N ARG A 164 -9.92 15.16 -8.37
CA ARG A 164 -10.44 16.39 -7.75
C ARG A 164 -9.53 16.91 -6.63
N ASN A 165 -9.52 18.24 -6.46
CA ASN A 165 -8.84 18.95 -5.37
C ASN A 165 -7.34 18.62 -5.24
N TYR A 166 -6.52 19.13 -6.16
CA TYR A 166 -5.10 18.79 -6.23
C TYR A 166 -4.19 20.00 -6.29
N LYS A 167 -2.92 19.78 -5.95
CA LYS A 167 -1.78 20.66 -6.26
C LYS A 167 -0.63 19.81 -6.76
N THR A 168 -0.20 20.04 -8.00
CA THR A 168 0.81 19.22 -8.69
C THR A 168 1.79 20.10 -9.44
N VAL A 169 3.05 19.70 -9.54
CA VAL A 169 4.06 20.39 -10.36
C VAL A 169 4.03 19.87 -11.80
N SER A 170 3.93 18.56 -11.99
CA SER A 170 3.80 17.93 -13.30
C SER A 170 2.72 16.85 -13.30
N MET A 171 1.96 16.77 -14.40
CA MET A 171 0.95 15.73 -14.63
C MET A 171 1.07 15.22 -16.07
N SER A 172 0.97 13.91 -16.26
CA SER A 172 0.87 13.27 -17.58
C SER A 172 -0.29 12.28 -17.64
N PHE A 173 -0.83 12.11 -18.83
CA PHE A 173 -1.87 11.13 -19.16
C PHE A 173 -1.32 10.22 -20.25
N GLY A 174 -1.63 8.92 -20.22
CA GLY A 174 -1.34 7.97 -21.30
C GLY A 174 -2.07 8.34 -22.59
N ASP A 175 -1.68 7.74 -23.72
CA ASP A 175 -2.21 8.04 -25.06
C ASP A 175 -3.73 7.91 -25.11
N ILE A 176 -4.43 9.04 -25.13
CA ILE A 176 -5.89 9.05 -25.05
C ILE A 176 -6.50 8.96 -26.45
N ASN A 177 -6.94 7.77 -26.87
CA ASN A 177 -7.91 7.64 -27.95
C ASN A 177 -9.33 7.88 -27.38
N TRP A 178 -9.79 9.13 -27.40
CA TRP A 178 -11.15 9.48 -26.96
C TRP A 178 -12.20 9.07 -28.02
N PRO A 179 -13.27 8.35 -27.69
CA PRO A 179 -14.55 8.53 -28.37
C PRO A 179 -15.18 9.86 -27.89
N GLU A 180 -15.69 10.67 -28.82
CA GLU A 180 -16.07 12.10 -28.71
C GLU A 180 -17.20 12.47 -27.69
N SER A 181 -17.39 11.75 -26.58
CA SER A 181 -18.56 11.93 -25.71
C SER A 181 -18.30 11.71 -24.20
N MET A 182 -17.22 12.26 -23.62
CA MET A 182 -17.23 12.56 -22.20
C MET A 182 -16.57 13.90 -21.88
N THR A 183 -17.39 14.81 -21.35
CA THR A 183 -17.02 16.16 -20.94
C THR A 183 -15.93 16.10 -19.87
N LEU A 184 -14.74 16.62 -20.19
CA LEU A 184 -13.63 16.81 -19.27
C LEU A 184 -14.01 17.85 -18.21
N ILE A 185 -14.51 17.44 -17.03
CA ILE A 185 -14.83 18.38 -15.94
C ILE A 185 -13.57 18.61 -15.08
N VAL A 186 -12.69 19.51 -15.54
CA VAL A 186 -11.59 20.07 -14.72
C VAL A 186 -12.11 21.34 -14.02
N PHE A 187 -12.34 21.28 -12.71
CA PHE A 187 -12.59 22.49 -11.92
C PHE A 187 -11.24 23.10 -11.48
N THR A 188 -10.74 24.09 -12.23
CA THR A 188 -9.66 24.95 -11.74
C THR A 188 -10.23 25.89 -10.69
N ASN A 189 -9.81 25.74 -9.43
CA ASN A 189 -10.06 26.78 -8.44
C ASN A 189 -9.10 27.92 -8.76
N SER A 190 -9.66 29.05 -9.18
CA SER A 190 -8.97 30.25 -9.65
C SER A 190 -7.91 30.75 -8.65
N ASN A 191 -6.82 31.29 -9.21
CA ASN A 191 -5.75 32.11 -8.58
C ASN A 191 -4.33 31.53 -8.58
N LEU A 192 -3.80 31.11 -9.73
CA LEU A 192 -2.41 31.41 -10.08
C LEU A 192 -2.37 31.86 -11.54
N ARG A 193 -2.43 33.18 -11.68
CA ARG A 193 -2.29 33.93 -12.92
C ARG A 193 -0.80 33.98 -13.27
N GLN A 194 -0.53 33.96 -14.57
CA GLN A 194 0.72 34.33 -15.26
C GLN A 194 1.86 33.31 -15.37
N ASP A 195 2.37 33.30 -16.60
CA ASP A 195 3.66 32.84 -17.08
C ASP A 195 3.84 31.34 -17.31
N PHE A 196 3.51 30.90 -18.52
CA PHE A 196 4.58 30.51 -19.45
C PHE A 196 4.23 30.98 -20.87
N ASP A 197 4.72 32.19 -21.15
CA ASP A 197 4.88 32.80 -22.46
C ASP A 197 5.80 31.92 -23.34
N LYS A 198 5.44 31.77 -24.61
CA LYS A 198 6.30 31.40 -25.76
C LYS A 198 7.16 30.12 -25.66
N LYS A 199 6.72 29.05 -26.33
CA LYS A 199 7.25 28.64 -27.64
C LYS A 199 6.40 27.53 -28.24
#